data_AF-A0A819HKF3-F1
#
_entry.id   AF-A0A819HKF3-F1
#
_cell.length_a   1.000
_cell.length_b   1.000
_cell.length_c   1.000
_cell.angle_alpha   90.00
_cell.angle_beta   90.00
_cell.angle_gamma   90.00
#
_symmetry.space_group_name_H-M   'P 1'
#
loop_
_entity.id
_entity.type
_entity.pdbx_description
1 polymer ?
#
loop_
_entity_poly.entity_id
_entity_poly.type
_entity_poly.pdbx_seq_one_letter_code
_entity_poly.pdbx_strand_id
1 'polypeptide(L)'
;MDSRGVPREARCECNDQVEMCGSDGKTYRNYCHLMESSKLAKIEQKPAIKVFKRKPCDSAPEITLPPVSVSNKTGSNVFLTCEVAGVPLPVVEWLYIAPTGKQIVYPTDDDRISTLVRGGPNAHVLTSWLQIQSLQRNDQGTYTCIASNPLGKVEKSCTVSVEIGRDL
;
A
#
# COMPACT_ATOMS: atom_id res chain seq x y z
N MET A 1 20.39 -31.81 22.76
CA MET A 1 19.25 -32.73 22.66
C MET A 1 18.00 -32.04 23.21
N ASP A 2 16.80 -32.45 22.80
CA ASP A 2 15.56 -32.07 23.49
C ASP A 2 15.36 -32.94 24.75
N SER A 3 14.28 -32.72 25.50
CA SER A 3 13.93 -33.48 26.71
C SER A 3 13.66 -34.98 26.48
N ARG A 4 13.70 -35.44 25.23
CA ARG A 4 13.49 -36.84 24.82
C ARG A 4 14.76 -37.49 24.26
N GLY A 5 15.93 -36.86 24.43
CA GLY A 5 17.20 -37.41 23.97
C GLY A 5 17.39 -37.37 22.45
N VAL A 6 16.50 -36.67 21.73
CA VAL A 6 16.63 -36.50 20.29
C VAL A 6 17.69 -35.42 20.02
N PRO A 7 18.70 -35.67 19.16
CA PRO A 7 19.62 -34.63 18.72
C PRO A 7 18.81 -33.44 18.21
N ARG A 8 19.13 -32.22 18.64
CA ARG A 8 18.52 -31.04 18.01
C ARG A 8 19.08 -31.00 16.60
N GLU A 9 18.32 -31.51 15.63
CA GLU A 9 18.73 -31.46 14.24
C GLU A 9 18.96 -29.99 13.88
N ALA A 10 20.16 -29.66 13.45
CA ALA A 10 20.44 -28.35 12.87
C ALA A 10 19.69 -28.31 11.53
N ARG A 11 18.52 -27.66 11.54
CA ARG A 11 17.76 -27.44 10.31
C ARG A 11 18.55 -26.49 9.44
N CYS A 12 18.97 -26.96 8.26
CA CYS A 12 19.54 -26.07 7.26
C CYS A 12 18.44 -25.10 6.79
N GLU A 13 18.66 -23.82 7.02
CA GLU A 13 17.78 -22.76 6.53
C GLU A 13 18.37 -22.12 5.29
N CYS A 14 17.47 -21.67 4.41
CA CYS A 14 17.89 -20.92 3.25
C CYS A 14 18.45 -19.57 3.70
N ASN A 15 19.69 -19.28 3.34
CA ASN A 15 20.30 -17.97 3.62
C ASN A 15 19.99 -16.92 2.53
N ASP A 16 19.16 -17.25 1.54
CA ASP A 16 18.70 -16.31 0.53
C ASP A 16 17.47 -15.55 1.05
N GLN A 17 17.54 -14.22 1.02
CA GLN A 17 16.50 -13.30 1.48
C GLN A 17 15.92 -12.46 0.33
N VAL A 18 16.32 -12.72 -0.92
CA VAL A 18 15.91 -11.92 -2.08
C VAL A 18 14.63 -12.48 -2.67
N GLU A 19 13.57 -11.68 -2.66
CA GLU A 19 12.32 -12.03 -3.33
C GLU A 19 12.50 -12.17 -4.84
N MET A 20 11.74 -13.07 -5.45
CA MET A 20 11.84 -13.35 -6.88
C MET A 20 10.53 -13.73 -7.54
N CYS A 21 10.41 -13.37 -8.81
CA CYS A 21 9.29 -13.71 -9.66
C CYS A 21 9.53 -15.07 -10.29
N GLY A 22 8.58 -15.99 -10.10
CA GLY A 22 8.55 -17.27 -10.79
C GLY A 22 7.99 -17.16 -12.21
N SER A 23 8.29 -18.16 -13.03
CA SER A 23 7.73 -18.29 -14.38
C SER A 23 6.22 -18.53 -14.40
N ASP A 24 5.60 -18.76 -13.23
CA ASP A 24 4.17 -18.88 -13.01
C ASP A 24 3.50 -17.55 -12.59
N GLY A 25 4.26 -16.45 -12.58
CA GLY A 25 3.75 -15.11 -12.25
C GLY A 25 3.58 -14.88 -10.74
N LYS A 26 4.08 -15.76 -9.88
CA LYS A 26 4.03 -15.59 -8.43
C LYS A 26 5.35 -15.05 -7.88
N THR A 27 5.24 -14.16 -6.89
CA THR A 27 6.39 -13.73 -6.09
C THR A 27 6.67 -14.76 -5.01
N TYR A 28 7.94 -15.14 -4.89
CA TYR A 28 8.46 -16.04 -3.86
C TYR A 28 9.38 -15.28 -2.93
N ARG A 29 9.23 -15.49 -1.62
CA ARG A 29 10.05 -14.83 -0.58
C ARG A 29 11.56 -14.99 -0.75
N ASN A 30 12.00 -16.08 -1.36
CA ASN A 30 13.40 -16.34 -1.71
C ASN A 30 13.53 -17.50 -2.71
N TYR A 31 14.76 -17.73 -3.18
CA TYR A 31 15.09 -18.83 -4.09
C TYR A 31 14.66 -20.20 -3.58
N CYS A 32 14.89 -20.51 -2.30
CA CYS A 32 14.55 -21.83 -1.77
C CYS A 32 13.04 -22.07 -1.77
N HIS A 33 12.22 -21.05 -1.47
CA HIS A 33 10.76 -21.15 -1.55
C HIS A 33 10.28 -21.40 -2.98
N LEU A 34 10.91 -20.79 -3.98
CA LEU A 34 10.63 -21.08 -5.39
C LEU A 34 11.01 -22.52 -5.75
N MET A 35 12.19 -22.97 -5.32
CA MET A 35 12.67 -24.32 -5.63
C MET A 35 11.83 -25.41 -4.95
N GLU A 36 11.41 -25.18 -3.70
CA GLU A 36 10.45 -26.04 -2.99
C GLU A 36 9.13 -26.12 -3.75
N SER A 37 8.56 -24.97 -4.12
CA SER A 37 7.32 -24.90 -4.91
C SER A 37 7.45 -25.57 -6.28
N SER A 38 8.60 -25.42 -6.95
CA SER A 38 8.87 -26.10 -8.22
C SER A 38 8.97 -27.62 -8.07
N LYS A 39 9.49 -28.14 -6.95
CA LYS A 39 9.52 -29.59 -6.69
C LYS A 39 8.09 -30.11 -6.48
N LEU A 40 7.28 -29.40 -5.71
CA LEU A 40 5.87 -29.74 -5.50
C LEU A 40 5.09 -29.74 -6.82
N ALA A 41 5.28 -28.72 -7.66
CA ALA A 41 4.66 -28.65 -8.99
C ALA A 41 4.99 -29.88 -9.85
N LYS A 42 6.25 -30.35 -9.85
CA LYS A 42 6.65 -31.56 -10.58
C LYS A 42 5.96 -32.83 -10.05
N ILE A 43 5.80 -32.95 -8.73
CA ILE A 43 5.09 -34.07 -8.10
C ILE A 43 3.62 -34.07 -8.54
N GLU A 44 3.02 -32.88 -8.62
CA GLU A 44 1.68 -32.65 -9.15
C GLU A 44 1.60 -32.73 -10.69
N GLN A 45 2.67 -33.18 -11.36
CA GLN A 45 2.75 -33.28 -12.83
C GLN A 45 2.50 -31.94 -13.56
N LYS A 46 2.72 -30.81 -12.88
CA LYS A 46 2.68 -29.46 -13.44
C LYS A 46 4.06 -29.04 -13.95
N PRO A 47 4.15 -28.03 -14.84
CA PRO A 47 5.42 -27.49 -15.30
C PRO A 47 6.30 -27.01 -14.13
N ALA A 48 7.61 -27.23 -14.25
CA ALA A 48 8.57 -26.74 -13.27
C ALA A 48 8.60 -25.21 -13.26
N ILE A 49 8.52 -24.62 -12.07
CA ILE A 49 8.61 -23.17 -11.88
C ILE A 49 10.09 -22.78 -11.96
N LYS A 50 10.42 -21.85 -12.86
CA LYS A 50 11.76 -21.31 -13.03
C LYS A 50 11.82 -19.90 -12.46
N VAL A 51 13.01 -19.43 -12.11
CA VAL A 51 13.22 -18.02 -11.78
C VAL A 51 13.04 -17.20 -13.06
N PHE A 52 12.06 -16.29 -13.07
CA PHE A 52 11.83 -15.36 -14.17
C PHE A 52 12.62 -14.06 -13.97
N LYS A 53 12.57 -13.46 -12.76
CA LYS A 53 13.31 -12.25 -12.39
C LYS A 53 13.76 -12.32 -10.94
N ARG A 54 14.94 -11.78 -10.60
CA ARG A 54 15.44 -11.63 -9.21
C ARG A 54 14.90 -10.36 -8.54
N LYS A 55 13.58 -10.20 -8.61
CA LYS A 55 12.75 -9.20 -7.95
C LYS A 55 11.32 -9.75 -7.91
N PRO A 56 10.42 -9.23 -7.07
CA PRO A 56 9.01 -9.58 -7.14
C PRO A 56 8.41 -9.44 -8.54
N CYS A 57 7.34 -10.18 -8.79
CA CYS A 57 6.58 -10.03 -10.01
C CYS A 57 5.98 -8.62 -10.07
N ASP A 58 5.91 -8.07 -11.28
CA ASP A 58 5.26 -6.80 -11.51
C ASP A 58 3.76 -6.97 -11.21
N SER A 59 3.16 -6.02 -10.48
CA SER A 59 1.76 -6.05 -10.04
C SER A 59 1.11 -4.68 -10.19
N ALA A 60 -0.17 -4.66 -10.54
CA ALA A 60 -0.96 -3.44 -10.53
C ALA A 60 -1.10 -2.90 -9.10
N PRO A 61 -1.38 -1.59 -8.92
CA PRO A 61 -1.52 -1.01 -7.60
C PRO A 61 -2.72 -1.60 -6.85
N GLU A 62 -2.55 -1.81 -5.55
CA GLU A 62 -3.59 -2.24 -4.64
C GLU A 62 -3.60 -1.29 -3.43
N ILE A 63 -4.77 -0.76 -3.06
CA ILE A 63 -4.92 0.02 -1.83
C ILE A 63 -5.17 -0.97 -0.69
N THR A 64 -4.13 -1.23 0.11
CA THR A 64 -4.16 -2.15 1.26
C THR A 64 -4.83 -1.53 2.49
N LEU A 65 -4.70 -0.20 2.64
CA LEU A 65 -5.42 0.58 3.65
C LEU A 65 -6.10 1.78 2.99
N PRO A 66 -7.42 1.74 2.79
CA PRO A 66 -8.15 2.87 2.21
C PRO A 66 -8.28 4.02 3.21
N PRO A 67 -8.46 5.27 2.72
CA PRO A 67 -8.79 6.38 3.59
C PRO A 67 -10.14 6.18 4.28
N VAL A 68 -10.23 6.67 5.51
CA VAL A 68 -11.42 6.54 6.35
C VAL A 68 -12.12 7.88 6.46
N SER A 69 -13.45 7.87 6.42
CA SER A 69 -14.25 9.09 6.59
C SER A 69 -14.11 9.67 7.99
N VAL A 70 -14.08 11.00 8.08
CA VAL A 70 -13.92 11.72 9.34
C VAL A 70 -14.98 12.80 9.49
N SER A 71 -15.45 13.02 10.71
CA SER A 71 -16.25 14.18 11.09
C SER A 71 -15.52 14.92 12.19
N ASN A 72 -15.25 16.21 12.02
CA ASN A 72 -14.55 17.00 13.02
C ASN A 72 -14.99 18.47 13.00
N LYS A 73 -14.56 19.25 13.99
CA LYS A 73 -14.94 20.66 14.14
C LYS A 73 -13.95 21.59 13.42
N THR A 74 -14.44 22.76 13.05
CA THR A 74 -13.60 23.86 12.55
C THR A 74 -12.37 24.11 13.43
N GLY A 75 -11.23 24.41 12.81
CA GLY A 75 -9.95 24.62 13.50
C GLY A 75 -9.17 23.34 13.85
N SER A 76 -9.78 22.16 13.73
CA SER A 76 -9.10 20.89 13.99
C SER A 76 -8.07 20.53 12.90
N ASN A 77 -7.05 19.75 13.23
CA ASN A 77 -6.15 19.18 12.24
C ASN A 77 -6.59 17.76 11.85
N VAL A 78 -6.67 17.48 10.55
CA VAL A 78 -7.12 16.19 10.01
C VAL A 78 -6.02 15.57 9.16
N PHE A 79 -5.88 14.25 9.27
CA PHE A 79 -5.00 13.44 8.44
C PHE A 79 -5.80 12.33 7.77
N LEU A 80 -5.76 12.29 6.45
CA LEU A 80 -6.26 11.16 5.67
C LEU A 80 -5.07 10.29 5.29
N THR A 81 -5.22 8.97 5.41
CA THR A 81 -4.15 8.00 5.18
C THR A 81 -4.56 7.06 4.06
N CYS A 82 -3.62 6.70 3.18
CA CYS A 82 -3.81 5.71 2.14
C CYS A 82 -2.55 4.86 2.00
N GLU A 83 -2.64 3.56 2.28
CA GLU A 83 -1.53 2.62 2.06
C GLU A 83 -1.74 1.85 0.76
N VAL A 84 -0.67 1.75 -0.02
CA VAL A 84 -0.69 1.22 -1.38
C VAL A 84 0.47 0.26 -1.57
N ALA A 85 0.18 -0.92 -2.11
CA ALA A 85 1.15 -1.87 -2.60
C ALA A 85 1.21 -1.88 -4.13
N GLY A 86 2.38 -2.15 -4.70
CA GLY A 86 2.52 -2.33 -6.15
C GLY A 86 3.97 -2.47 -6.61
N VAL A 87 4.16 -3.16 -7.74
CA VAL A 87 5.47 -3.35 -8.36
C VAL A 87 5.38 -3.00 -9.85
N PRO A 88 5.99 -1.88 -10.30
CA PRO A 88 6.75 -0.88 -9.55
C PRO A 88 5.91 -0.13 -8.50
N LEU A 89 6.59 0.52 -7.55
CA LEU A 89 5.95 1.37 -6.54
C LEU A 89 5.02 2.39 -7.22
N PRO A 90 3.74 2.46 -6.83
CA PRO A 90 2.79 3.38 -7.46
C PRO A 90 3.09 4.85 -7.16
N VAL A 91 2.61 5.74 -8.03
CA VAL A 91 2.47 7.17 -7.70
C VAL A 91 1.09 7.37 -7.09
N VAL A 92 1.02 8.17 -6.02
CA VAL A 92 -0.25 8.48 -5.32
C VAL A 92 -0.58 9.96 -5.44
N GLU A 93 -1.81 10.24 -5.86
CA GLU A 93 -2.39 11.58 -5.94
C GLU A 93 -3.68 11.61 -5.10
N TRP A 94 -4.04 12.80 -4.63
CA TRP A 94 -5.30 13.03 -3.92
C TRP A 94 -6.21 13.94 -4.74
N LEU A 95 -7.42 13.48 -4.98
CA LEU A 95 -8.49 14.25 -5.62
C LEU A 95 -9.50 14.67 -4.56
N TYR A 96 -9.76 15.96 -4.44
CA TYR A 96 -10.86 16.51 -3.67
C TYR A 96 -12.02 16.88 -4.58
N ILE A 97 -13.23 16.51 -4.17
CA ILE A 97 -14.48 16.84 -4.83
C ILE A 97 -15.38 17.56 -3.81
N ALA A 98 -15.58 18.86 -4.03
CA ALA A 98 -16.46 19.68 -3.23
C ALA A 98 -17.93 19.24 -3.40
N PRO A 99 -18.82 19.52 -2.43
CA PRO A 99 -20.26 19.31 -2.59
C PRO A 99 -20.86 20.02 -3.81
N THR A 100 -20.24 21.10 -4.28
CA THR A 100 -20.62 21.83 -5.50
C THR A 100 -20.21 21.11 -6.79
N GLY A 101 -19.45 20.02 -6.71
CA GLY A 101 -18.86 19.29 -7.83
C GLY A 101 -17.50 19.83 -8.29
N LYS A 102 -16.99 20.92 -7.70
CA LYS A 102 -15.64 21.43 -8.02
C LYS A 102 -14.58 20.39 -7.63
N GLN A 103 -13.64 20.15 -8.54
CA GLN A 103 -12.55 19.19 -8.34
C GLN A 103 -11.21 19.90 -8.18
N ILE A 104 -10.35 19.37 -7.30
CA ILE A 104 -9.00 19.86 -7.04
C ILE A 104 -8.08 18.64 -6.88
N VAL A 105 -6.92 18.64 -7.53
CA VAL A 105 -5.87 17.63 -7.33
C VAL A 105 -4.79 18.23 -6.44
N TYR A 106 -4.39 17.52 -5.40
CA TYR A 106 -3.34 17.94 -4.47
C TYR A 106 -1.98 17.31 -4.82
N PRO A 107 -0.86 18.01 -4.53
CA PRO A 107 -0.75 19.26 -3.77
C PRO A 107 -1.19 20.52 -4.55
N THR A 108 -1.55 21.58 -3.82
CA THR A 108 -1.87 22.93 -4.33
C THR A 108 -1.09 23.97 -3.54
N ASP A 109 -1.19 25.25 -3.93
CA ASP A 109 -0.59 26.38 -3.19
C ASP A 109 -1.39 26.78 -1.91
N ASP A 110 -2.15 25.85 -1.31
CA ASP A 110 -2.83 26.10 -0.02
C ASP A 110 -1.88 25.65 1.10
N ASP A 111 -1.29 26.62 1.81
CA ASP A 111 -0.33 26.36 2.89
C ASP A 111 -0.88 25.50 4.03
N ARG A 112 -2.22 25.39 4.17
CA ARG A 112 -2.85 24.53 5.19
C ARG A 112 -2.92 23.07 4.76
N ILE A 113 -2.82 22.78 3.47
CA ILE A 113 -3.02 21.44 2.92
C ILE A 113 -1.71 20.92 2.35
N SER A 114 -1.24 19.81 2.90
CA SER A 114 0.00 19.19 2.45
C SER A 114 -0.19 17.70 2.21
N THR A 115 0.52 17.18 1.21
CA THR A 115 0.61 15.75 0.94
C THR A 115 2.00 15.24 1.28
N LEU A 116 2.07 14.07 1.91
CA LEU A 116 3.30 13.38 2.23
C LEU A 116 3.23 11.96 1.72
N VAL A 117 4.32 11.46 1.16
CA VAL A 117 4.46 10.05 0.79
C VAL A 117 5.72 9.49 1.42
N ARG A 118 5.62 8.33 2.06
CA ARG A 118 6.77 7.58 2.58
C ARG A 118 6.64 6.12 2.19
N GLY A 119 7.76 5.47 1.89
CA GLY A 119 7.80 4.01 1.76
C GLY A 119 7.47 3.35 3.10
N GLY A 120 6.80 2.20 3.04
CA GLY A 120 6.59 1.33 4.19
C GLY A 120 7.83 0.48 4.52
N PRO A 121 7.75 -0.39 5.55
CA PRO A 121 8.84 -1.32 5.87
C PRO A 121 9.09 -2.36 4.75
N ASN A 122 8.08 -2.62 3.91
CA ASN A 122 8.20 -3.49 2.74
C ASN A 122 8.54 -2.65 1.50
N ALA A 123 9.50 -3.10 0.69
CA ALA A 123 10.04 -2.34 -0.46
C ALA A 123 9.02 -2.01 -1.57
N HIS A 124 7.83 -2.62 -1.52
CA HIS A 124 6.77 -2.51 -2.53
C HIS A 124 5.48 -1.93 -1.96
N VAL A 125 5.57 -1.32 -0.77
CA VAL A 125 4.46 -0.66 -0.10
C VAL A 125 4.87 0.78 0.20
N LEU A 126 3.93 1.70 0.04
CA LEU A 126 4.07 3.08 0.48
C LEU A 126 2.79 3.55 1.17
N THR A 127 2.93 4.58 1.99
CA THR A 127 1.82 5.26 2.63
C THR A 127 1.83 6.72 2.20
N SER A 128 0.67 7.21 1.79
CA SER A 128 0.41 8.62 1.52
C SER A 128 -0.50 9.20 2.58
N TRP A 129 -0.19 10.41 3.01
CA TRP A 129 -1.01 11.21 3.90
C TRP A 129 -1.41 12.52 3.23
N LEU A 130 -2.66 12.92 3.43
CA LEU A 130 -3.14 14.28 3.15
C LEU A 130 -3.49 14.92 4.48
N GLN A 131 -2.75 15.98 4.83
CA GLN A 131 -2.96 16.76 6.04
C GLN A 131 -3.75 18.02 5.70
N ILE A 132 -4.79 18.30 6.48
CA ILE A 132 -5.57 19.54 6.45
C ILE A 132 -5.40 20.22 7.80
N GLN A 133 -4.75 21.38 7.82
CA GLN A 133 -4.58 22.18 9.01
C GLN A 133 -5.72 23.18 9.19
N SER A 134 -6.11 23.42 10.44
CA SER A 134 -7.15 24.39 10.81
C SER A 134 -8.41 24.23 9.93
N LEU A 135 -9.05 23.06 10.02
CA LEU A 135 -10.17 22.64 9.19
C LEU A 135 -11.24 23.73 9.03
N GLN A 136 -11.65 23.98 7.79
CA GLN A 136 -12.63 25.00 7.41
C GLN A 136 -13.85 24.34 6.76
N ARG A 137 -14.98 25.06 6.71
CA ARG A 137 -16.24 24.52 6.13
C ARG A 137 -16.14 24.18 4.64
N ASN A 138 -15.31 24.91 3.90
CA ASN A 138 -15.02 24.63 2.50
C ASN A 138 -14.14 23.39 2.29
N ASP A 139 -13.49 22.86 3.33
CA ASP A 139 -12.75 21.60 3.26
C ASP A 139 -13.70 20.38 3.28
N GLN A 140 -15.00 20.58 3.57
CA GLN A 140 -16.01 19.52 3.49
C GLN A 140 -16.10 18.98 2.07
N GLY A 141 -16.13 17.66 1.93
CA GLY A 141 -16.28 17.01 0.62
C GLY A 141 -15.76 15.58 0.60
N THR A 142 -15.59 15.07 -0.61
CA THR A 142 -15.04 13.73 -0.85
C THR A 142 -13.57 13.83 -1.20
N TYR A 143 -12.73 13.02 -0.57
CA TYR A 143 -11.31 12.92 -0.84
C TYR A 143 -11.01 11.52 -1.35
N THR A 144 -10.37 11.43 -2.51
CA THR A 144 -10.07 10.18 -3.20
C THR A 144 -8.55 10.01 -3.29
N CYS A 145 -8.06 8.93 -2.70
CA CYS A 145 -6.71 8.46 -2.93
C CYS A 145 -6.67 7.71 -4.25
N ILE A 146 -5.79 8.13 -5.15
CA ILE A 146 -5.62 7.56 -6.48
C ILE A 146 -4.20 7.03 -6.60
N ALA A 147 -4.04 5.74 -6.83
CA ALA A 147 -2.75 5.09 -7.01
C ALA A 147 -2.61 4.55 -8.44
N SER A 148 -1.46 4.80 -9.06
CA SER A 148 -1.19 4.36 -10.44
C SER A 148 0.24 3.87 -10.65
N ASN A 149 0.38 2.83 -11.47
CA ASN A 149 1.65 2.38 -12.03
C ASN A 149 1.41 1.89 -13.48
N PRO A 150 2.45 1.49 -14.24
CA PRO A 150 2.27 1.07 -15.63
C PRO A 150 1.31 -0.12 -15.87
N LEU A 151 0.98 -0.89 -14.83
CA LEU A 151 0.08 -2.05 -14.91
C LEU A 151 -1.37 -1.69 -14.59
N GLY A 152 -1.65 -0.50 -14.03
CA GLY A 152 -3.02 -0.09 -13.77
C GLY A 152 -3.17 1.08 -12.79
N LYS A 153 -4.43 1.34 -12.46
CA LYS A 153 -4.87 2.41 -11.57
C LYS A 153 -5.94 1.86 -10.62
N VAL A 154 -5.91 2.28 -9.36
CA VAL A 154 -6.91 1.98 -8.34
C VAL A 154 -7.21 3.23 -7.54
N GLU A 155 -8.44 3.36 -7.04
CA GLU A 155 -8.86 4.50 -6.24
C GLU A 155 -9.80 4.09 -5.10
N LYS A 156 -9.70 4.81 -3.98
CA LYS A 156 -10.60 4.69 -2.83
C LYS A 156 -10.88 6.06 -2.23
N SER A 157 -12.13 6.28 -1.85
CA SER A 157 -12.63 7.57 -1.39
C SER A 157 -13.06 7.52 0.07
N CYS A 158 -12.94 8.67 0.74
CA CYS A 158 -13.55 8.95 2.02
C CYS A 158 -14.21 10.33 2.03
N THR A 159 -14.96 10.64 3.08
CA THR A 159 -15.63 11.93 3.26
C THR A 159 -15.06 12.66 4.46
N VAL A 160 -14.87 13.98 4.33
CA VAL A 160 -14.59 14.89 5.45
C VAL A 160 -15.84 15.71 5.70
N SER A 161 -16.40 15.58 6.90
CA SER A 161 -17.54 16.37 7.38
C SER A 161 -17.08 17.39 8.42
N VAL A 162 -17.60 18.62 8.34
CA VAL A 162 -17.14 19.73 9.19
C VAL A 162 -18.28 20.29 10.03
N GLU A 163 -18.16 20.15 11.34
CA GLU A 163 -19.07 20.72 12.33
C GLU A 163 -18.58 22.10 12.79
N ILE A 164 -19.49 23.03 13.10
CA ILE A 164 -19.09 24.32 13.70
C ILE A 164 -18.67 24.06 15.15
N GLY A 165 -17.42 24.36 15.50
CA GLY A 165 -17.02 24.49 16.88
C GLY A 165 -17.71 25.71 17.50
N ARG A 166 -18.46 25.53 18.59
CA ARG A 166 -18.88 26.69 19.38
C ARG A 166 -17.65 27.17 20.14
N ASP A 167 -17.09 28.29 19.72
CA ASP A 167 -16.20 29.06 20.58
C ASP A 167 -17.03 29.53 21.79
N LEU A 168 -16.58 29.19 23.00
CA LEU A 168 -17.14 29.72 24.25
C LEU A 168 -16.58 31.10 24.53
#